data_AF-A0A1C6D4V3-F1
#
_entry.id   AF-A0A1C6D4V3-F1
#
_cell.length_a   1.000
_cell.length_b   1.000
_cell.length_c   1.000
_cell.angle_alpha   90.00
_cell.angle_beta   90.00
_cell.angle_gamma   90.00
#
_symmetry.space_group_name_H-M   'P 1'
#
loop_
_entity.id
_entity.type
_entity.pdbx_description
1 polymer ?
#
loop_
_entity_poly.entity_id
_entity_poly.type
_entity_poly.pdbx_seq_one_letter_code
_entity_poly.pdbx_strand_id
1 'polypeptide(L)'
;MIKVYDRPNALFYCDPPYRTAQKYYDVPFSDSDHERLKNSLSNIKGRFILSYNDDEYIRELYKDYNITAVERQNNLSSGTYKELIITNY
;
A
#
# COMPACT_ATOMS: atom_id res chain seq x y z
N MET A 1 6.44 -13.67 6.50
CA MET A 1 7.07 -13.86 5.18
C MET A 1 8.07 -12.76 4.83
N ILE A 2 7.74 -11.47 4.99
CA ILE A 2 8.67 -10.35 4.69
C ILE A 2 10.04 -10.54 5.37
N LYS A 3 10.05 -10.79 6.69
CA LYS A 3 11.28 -11.02 7.46
C LYS A 3 12.14 -12.22 7.00
N VAL A 4 11.55 -13.19 6.29
CA VAL A 4 12.25 -14.41 5.86
C VAL A 4 13.06 -14.17 4.58
N TYR A 5 12.57 -13.29 3.72
CA TYR A 5 13.20 -12.95 2.43
C TYR A 5 13.91 -11.60 2.45
N ASP A 6 13.94 -10.94 3.61
CA ASP A 6 14.53 -9.62 3.75
C ASP A 6 16.05 -9.68 3.54
N ARG A 7 16.47 -9.10 2.42
CA ARG A 7 17.86 -8.99 1.97
C ARG A 7 18.04 -7.62 1.32
N PRO A 8 19.24 -7.02 1.33
CA PRO A 8 19.46 -5.69 0.77
C PRO A 8 19.00 -5.50 -0.69
N ASN A 9 19.04 -6.56 -1.50
CA ASN A 9 18.61 -6.52 -2.91
C ASN A 9 17.19 -7.06 -3.14
N ALA A 10 16.42 -7.33 -2.08
CA ALA A 10 15.03 -7.77 -2.21
C ALA A 10 14.13 -6.57 -2.55
N LEU A 11 13.14 -6.80 -3.41
CA LEU A 11 12.06 -5.85 -3.69
C LEU A 11 10.73 -6.52 -3.34
N PHE A 12 9.99 -5.91 -2.41
CA PHE A 12 8.67 -6.38 -1.99
C PHE A 12 7.60 -5.54 -2.65
N TYR A 13 6.77 -6.18 -3.49
CA TYR A 13 5.54 -5.56 -3.98
C TYR A 13 4.38 -5.95 -3.06
N CYS A 14 3.64 -4.97 -2.55
CA CYS A 14 2.52 -5.15 -1.65
C CYS A 14 1.27 -4.48 -2.20
N ASP A 15 0.16 -5.22 -2.29
CA ASP A 15 -1.14 -4.71 -2.73
C ASP A 15 -2.22 -5.21 -1.73
N PRO A 16 -2.32 -4.56 -0.54
CA PRO A 16 -3.26 -4.95 0.49
C PRO A 16 -4.71 -4.55 0.13
N PRO A 17 -5.73 -5.14 0.78
CA PRO A 17 -7.12 -4.78 0.56
C PRO A 17 -7.34 -3.28 0.79
N TYR A 18 -7.94 -2.59 -0.18
CA TYR A 18 -8.19 -1.16 -0.08
C TYR A 18 -9.21 -0.83 1.00
N ARG A 19 -8.92 0.21 1.78
CA ARG A 19 -9.77 0.66 2.89
C ARG A 19 -11.18 1.02 2.43
N THR A 20 -11.31 1.68 1.28
CA THR A 20 -12.61 2.03 0.65
C THR A 20 -13.37 0.83 0.09
N ALA A 21 -12.70 -0.30 -0.13
CA ALA A 21 -13.30 -1.53 -0.63
C ALA A 21 -13.66 -2.53 0.48
N GLN A 22 -13.58 -2.14 1.76
CA GLN A 22 -13.93 -3.00 2.91
C GLN A 22 -15.34 -3.62 2.79
N LYS A 23 -16.29 -2.99 2.09
CA LYS A 23 -17.62 -3.55 1.85
C LYS A 23 -17.64 -4.84 1.01
N TYR A 24 -16.55 -5.17 0.31
CA TYR A 24 -16.47 -6.32 -0.59
C TYR A 24 -15.63 -7.48 -0.04
N TYR A 25 -15.02 -7.32 1.14
CA TYR A 25 -14.17 -8.34 1.75
C TYR A 25 -14.83 -8.88 3.03
N ASP A 26 -15.02 -10.20 3.10
CA ASP A 26 -15.58 -10.90 4.27
C ASP A 26 -14.72 -10.75 5.55
N VAL A 27 -13.44 -10.42 5.39
CA VAL A 27 -12.50 -10.16 6.49
C VAL A 27 -12.07 -8.69 6.44
N PRO A 28 -12.44 -7.87 7.44
CA PRO A 28 -12.06 -6.47 7.45
C PRO A 28 -10.55 -6.34 7.65
N PHE A 29 -9.85 -5.77 6.66
CA PHE A 29 -8.48 -5.30 6.86
C PHE A 29 -8.58 -3.99 7.65
N SER A 30 -8.29 -4.06 8.94
CA SER A 30 -8.52 -2.94 9.86
C SER A 30 -7.41 -1.87 9.71
N ASP A 31 -7.68 -0.67 10.23
CA ASP A 31 -6.65 0.38 10.35
C ASP A 31 -5.41 -0.15 11.10
N SER A 32 -5.60 -1.02 12.10
CA SER A 32 -4.51 -1.70 12.80
C SER A 32 -3.70 -2.64 11.90
N ASP A 33 -4.31 -3.31 10.94
CA ASP A 33 -3.59 -4.17 9.99
C ASP A 33 -2.77 -3.34 8.99
N HIS A 34 -3.28 -2.17 8.58
CA HIS A 34 -2.51 -1.20 7.78
C HIS A 34 -1.28 -0.70 8.53
N GLU A 35 -1.43 -0.39 9.82
CA GLU A 35 -0.30 0.00 10.69
C GLU A 35 0.70 -1.14 10.90
N ARG A 36 0.22 -2.39 11.10
CA ARG A 36 1.09 -3.57 11.23
C ARG A 36 1.89 -3.83 9.95
N LEU A 37 1.29 -3.60 8.78
CA LEU A 37 1.99 -3.68 7.51
C LEU A 37 3.06 -2.59 7.42
N LYS A 38 2.71 -1.33 7.71
CA LYS A 38 3.67 -0.20 7.75
C LYS A 38 4.85 -0.53 8.65
N ASN A 39 4.60 -0.97 9.87
CA ASN A 39 5.64 -1.32 10.83
C ASN A 39 6.52 -2.48 10.35
N SER A 40 5.96 -3.44 9.61
CA SER A 40 6.72 -4.53 9.01
C SER A 40 7.63 -4.02 7.89
N LEU A 41 7.13 -3.09 7.05
CA LEU A 41 7.87 -2.49 5.95
C LEU A 41 8.92 -1.47 6.41
N SER A 42 8.69 -0.75 7.50
CA SER A 42 9.66 0.21 8.05
C SER A 42 10.98 -0.43 8.50
N ASN A 43 10.98 -1.74 8.76
CA ASN A 43 12.13 -2.45 9.35
C ASN A 43 12.84 -3.39 8.35
N ILE A 44 12.52 -3.31 7.05
CA ILE A 44 13.16 -4.16 6.04
C ILE A 44 14.51 -3.60 5.62
N LYS A 45 15.45 -4.47 5.29
CA LYS A 45 16.73 -4.14 4.63
C LYS A 45 16.56 -3.91 3.13
N GLY A 46 15.56 -4.55 2.52
CA GLY A 46 15.24 -4.43 1.11
C GLY A 46 14.48 -3.15 0.76
N ARG A 47 13.93 -3.15 -0.45
CA ARG A 47 13.05 -2.10 -0.98
C ARG A 47 11.61 -2.58 -1.00
N PHE A 48 10.67 -1.65 -0.91
CA PHE A 48 9.26 -1.96 -1.14
C PHE A 48 8.60 -1.02 -2.14
N ILE A 49 7.58 -1.56 -2.81
CA ILE A 49 6.58 -0.83 -3.57
C ILE A 49 5.23 -1.26 -3.01
N LEU A 50 4.41 -0.29 -2.68
CA LEU A 50 3.11 -0.50 -2.07
C LEU A 50 2.05 0.26 -2.86
N SER A 51 1.04 -0.46 -3.34
CA SER A 51 -0.11 0.13 -4.04
C SER A 51 -1.30 0.28 -3.10
N TYR A 52 -1.94 1.46 -3.14
CA TYR A 52 -3.16 1.76 -2.40
C TYR A 52 -4.12 2.60 -3.23
N ASN A 53 -5.39 2.65 -2.79
CA ASN A 53 -6.31 3.68 -3.21
C ASN A 53 -5.90 5.06 -2.66
N ASP A 54 -6.25 6.13 -3.38
CA ASP A 54 -6.01 7.49 -2.90
C ASP A 54 -6.92 7.82 -1.70
N ASP A 55 -6.35 7.69 -0.49
CA ASP A 55 -7.02 7.88 0.79
C ASP A 55 -6.16 8.73 1.72
N GLU A 56 -6.78 9.69 2.39
CA GLU A 56 -6.10 10.63 3.29
C GLU A 56 -5.40 9.91 4.45
N TYR A 57 -6.01 8.85 5.00
CA TYR A 57 -5.40 8.08 6.08
C TYR A 57 -4.14 7.35 5.61
N ILE A 58 -4.14 6.79 4.40
CA ILE A 58 -2.97 6.11 3.83
C ILE A 58 -1.86 7.13 3.55
N ARG A 59 -2.20 8.33 3.04
CA ARG A 59 -1.22 9.41 2.85
C ARG A 59 -0.55 9.79 4.16
N GLU A 60 -1.32 9.96 5.23
CA GLU A 60 -0.77 10.28 6.55
C GLU A 60 0.06 9.13 7.14
N LEU A 61 -0.38 7.88 7.00
CA LEU A 61 0.32 6.69 7.51
C LEU A 61 1.71 6.51 6.88
N TYR A 62 1.85 6.90 5.62
CA TYR A 62 3.09 6.77 4.84
C TYR A 62 3.74 8.11 4.48
N LYS A 63 3.41 9.21 5.17
CA LYS A 63 3.90 10.57 4.85
C LYS A 63 5.43 10.72 4.82
N ASP A 64 6.14 9.85 5.55
CA ASP A 64 7.60 9.83 5.62
C ASP A 64 8.24 9.02 4.48
N TYR A 65 7.45 8.52 3.53
CA TYR A 65 7.87 7.72 2.37
C TYR A 65 7.63 8.48 1.06
N ASN A 66 8.18 7.94 -0.03
CA ASN A 66 7.97 8.49 -1.37
C ASN A 66 6.60 8.07 -1.88
N ILE A 67 5.65 9.02 -1.91
CA ILE A 67 4.28 8.82 -2.39
C ILE A 67 4.14 9.43 -3.79
N THR A 68 3.76 8.59 -4.76
CA THR A 68 3.40 9.01 -6.13
C THR A 68 1.92 8.77 -6.36
N ALA A 69 1.16 9.83 -6.59
CA ALA A 69 -0.23 9.72 -7.01
C ALA A 69 -0.30 9.40 -8.51
N VAL A 70 -1.06 8.37 -8.87
CA VAL A 70 -1.30 7.96 -10.26
C VAL A 70 -2.79 7.88 -10.52
N GLU A 71 -3.19 8.23 -11.75
CA GLU A 71 -4.57 8.12 -12.19
C GLU A 71 -4.63 7.13 -13.35
N ARG A 72 -5.53 6.15 -13.25
CA ARG A 72 -5.80 5.21 -14.34
C ARG A 72 -7.24 5.31 -14.79
N GLN A 73 -7.49 4.98 -16.05
CA GLN A 73 -8.85 4.89 -16.56
C GLN A 73 -9.53 3.66 -15.94
N ASN A 74 -10.75 3.84 -15.42
CA ASN A 74 -11.51 2.72 -14.89
C ASN A 74 -12.06 1.91 -16.07
N ASN A 75 -11.70 0.63 -16.18
CA ASN A 75 -12.18 -0.23 -17.26
C ASN A 75 -13.62 -0.73 -17.01
N LEU A 76 -14.14 -0.57 -15.79
CA LEU A 76 -15.48 -1.02 -15.38
C LEU A 76 -16.50 0.13 -15.30
N SER A 77 -16.07 1.39 -15.39
CA SER A 77 -16.96 2.55 -15.37
C SER A 77 -16.32 3.75 -16.09
N SER A 78 -17.12 4.74 -16.48
CA SER A 78 -16.64 5.93 -17.21
C SER A 78 -15.85 6.95 -16.35
N GLY A 79 -15.11 6.50 -15.34
CA GLY A 79 -14.37 7.34 -14.38
C GLY A 79 -12.87 7.11 -14.38
N THR A 80 -12.13 7.96 -13.67
CA THR A 80 -10.72 7.73 -13.33
C THR A 80 -10.61 7.13 -11.93
N TYR A 81 -9.71 6.17 -11.77
CA TYR A 81 -9.37 5.58 -10.49
C TYR A 81 -8.03 6.15 -10.02
N LYS A 82 -8.01 6.69 -8.80
CA LYS A 82 -6.82 7.32 -8.21
C LYS A 82 -6.14 6.33 -7.27
N GLU A 83 -4.85 6.13 -7.48
CA GLU A 83 -4.01 5.21 -6.73
C GLU A 83 -2.78 5.94 -6.20
N LEU A 84 -2.21 5.40 -5.13
CA LEU A 84 -0.96 5.83 -4.53
C LEU A 84 0.04 4.70 -4.70
N ILE A 85 1.20 5.03 -5.26
CA ILE A 85 2.38 4.18 -5.28
C ILE A 85 3.35 4.71 -4.23
N ILE A 86 3.64 3.88 -3.22
CA ILE A 86 4.43 4.25 -2.06
C ILE A 86 5.72 3.42 -2.05
N THR A 87 6.87 4.08 -1.89
CA THR A 87 8.19 3.45 -1.95
C THR A 87 9.13 4.00 -0.88
N ASN A 88 10.17 3.23 -0.52
CA ASN A 88 11.19 3.64 0.46
C ASN A 88 12.55 4.01 -0.15
N TYR A 89 12.60 4.35 -1.44
CA TYR A 89 13.82 4.69 -2.18
C TYR A 89 13.58 5.76 -3.24
#